data_AF-A0A1D2IGF6-F1
#
_entry.id   AF-A0A1D2IGF6-F1
#
_cell.length_a   1.000
_cell.length_b   1.000
_cell.length_c   1.000
_cell.angle_alpha   90.00
_cell.angle_beta   90.00
_cell.angle_gamma   90.00
#
_symmetry.space_group_name_H-M   'P 1'
#
loop_
_entity.id
_entity.type
_entity.pdbx_description
1 polymer ?
#
loop_
_entity_poly.entity_id
_entity_poly.type
_entity_poly.pdbx_seq_one_letter_code
_entity_poly.pdbx_strand_id
1 'polypeptide(L)' 'MIDAETVPFVDVSAVRMLDNLAEELEDLGVRLLLARDVGQVRDVLRTAEARTELRRVCPTVRAAVDAARTGT' A
#
# COMPACT_ATOMS: atom_id res chain seq x y z
N MET A 1 2.60 -7.92 2.32
CA MET A 1 1.98 -6.89 3.20
C MET A 1 3.09 -6.08 3.82
N ILE A 2 2.95 -4.76 3.85
CA ILE A 2 3.80 -3.84 4.59
C ILE A 2 2.95 -3.18 5.68
N ASP A 3 3.51 -3.12 6.88
CA ASP A 3 2.94 -2.41 8.03
C ASP A 3 3.57 -1.02 8.13
N ALA A 4 2.74 0.03 8.01
CA ALA A 4 3.17 1.41 7.99
C ALA A 4 3.02 2.12 9.34
N GLU A 5 2.73 1.38 10.42
CA GLU A 5 2.44 1.95 11.75
C GLU A 5 3.51 2.92 12.27
N THR A 6 4.79 2.62 11.98
CA THR A 6 5.93 3.44 12.40
C THR A 6 6.47 4.35 11.30
N VAL A 7 5.73 4.53 10.20
CA VAL A 7 6.14 5.36 9.06
C VAL A 7 5.46 6.73 9.17
N PRO A 8 6.14 7.75 9.73
CA PRO A 8 5.52 9.05 9.99
C PRO A 8 5.26 9.87 8.72
N PHE A 9 6.02 9.63 7.65
CA PHE A 9 5.86 10.28 6.36
C PHE A 9 6.37 9.39 5.22
N VAL A 10 5.82 9.61 4.03
CA VAL A 10 6.25 8.99 2.77
C VAL A 10 6.33 10.12 1.76
N ASP A 11 7.46 10.24 1.06
CA ASP A 11 7.63 11.21 -0.01
C ASP A 11 7.20 10.63 -1.38
N VAL A 12 7.17 11.49 -2.40
CA VAL A 12 6.77 11.10 -3.76
C VAL A 12 7.67 10.02 -4.34
N SER A 13 8.97 10.03 -4.02
CA SER A 13 9.91 9.00 -4.49
C SER A 13 9.60 7.64 -3.86
N ALA A 14 9.28 7.62 -2.57
CA ALA A 14 8.84 6.41 -1.88
C ALA A 14 7.51 5.87 -2.42
N VAL A 15 6.57 6.74 -2.80
CA VAL A 15 5.36 6.30 -3.51
C VAL A 15 5.71 5.64 -4.85
N ARG A 16 6.60 6.24 -5.65
CA ARG A 16 7.04 5.64 -6.92
C ARG A 16 7.73 4.29 -6.73
N MET A 17 8.54 4.14 -5.68
CA MET A 17 9.16 2.86 -5.34
C MET A 17 8.13 1.79 -4.98
N LEU A 18 7.09 2.16 -4.21
CA LEU A 18 5.99 1.26 -3.88
C LEU A 18 5.16 0.89 -5.12
N ASP A 19 4.98 1.82 -6.05
CA ASP A 19 4.25 1.61 -7.31
C ASP A 19 4.98 0.62 -8.22
N ASN A 20 6.29 0.82 -8.42
CA ASN A 20 7.12 -0.12 -9.18
C ASN A 20 7.15 -1.51 -8.51
N LEU A 21 7.27 -1.56 -7.18
CA LEU A 21 7.23 -2.83 -6.45
C LEU A 21 5.86 -3.53 -6.58
N ALA A 22 4.77 -2.77 -6.60
CA ALA A 22 3.44 -3.34 -6.81
C ALA A 22 3.30 -3.96 -8.20
N GLU A 23 3.85 -3.31 -9.23
CA GLU A 23 3.88 -3.82 -10.61
C GLU A 23 4.71 -5.10 -10.71
N GLU A 24 5.95 -5.10 -10.19
CA GLU A 24 6.82 -6.28 -10.19
C GLU A 24 6.19 -7.47 -9.45
N LEU A 25 5.47 -7.22 -8.35
CA LEU A 25 4.79 -8.27 -7.60
C LEU A 25 3.54 -8.77 -8.34
N GLU A 26 2.79 -7.90 -9.01
CA GLU A 26 1.62 -8.27 -9.80
C GLU A 26 2.00 -9.20 -10.96
N ASP A 27 3.11 -8.93 -11.64
CA ASP A 27 3.67 -9.81 -12.68
C ASP A 27 4.00 -11.22 -12.15
N LEU A 28 4.29 -11.34 -10.86
CA LEU A 28 4.53 -12.60 -10.17
C LEU A 28 3.25 -13.23 -9.57
N GLY A 29 2.08 -12.62 -9.79
CA GLY A 29 0.81 -13.03 -9.19
C GLY A 29 0.72 -12.75 -7.69
N VAL A 30 1.56 -11.87 -7.16
CA VAL A 30 1.62 -11.49 -5.75
C VAL A 30 1.00 -10.11 -5.56
N ARG A 31 0.04 -9.99 -4.63
CA ARG A 31 -0.62 -8.70 -4.34
C ARG A 31 0.09 -7.96 -3.21
N LEU A 32 0.52 -6.73 -3.45
CA LEU A 32 1.03 -5.83 -2.41
C LEU A 32 -0.12 -5.18 -1.64
N LEU A 33 -0.04 -5.18 -0.31
CA LEU A 33 -1.03 -4.58 0.59
C LEU A 33 -0.33 -3.72 1.64
N LEU A 34 -0.92 -2.56 1.95
CA LEU A 34 -0.47 -1.63 2.97
C LEU A 34 -1.44 -1.66 4.17
N ALA A 35 -0.91 -1.71 5.39
CA ALA A 35 -1.69 -1.68 6.63
C ALA A 35 -1.25 -0.54 7.55
N ARG A 36 -2.20 0.00 8.32
CA ARG A 36 -2.00 1.01 9.39
C ARG A 36 -1.18 2.21 8.95
N ASP A 37 -1.86 3.15 8.32
CA ASP A 37 -1.18 4.34 7.84
C ASP A 37 -1.52 5.60 8.63
N VAL A 38 -0.49 6.40 8.88
CA VAL A 38 -0.58 7.72 9.49
C VAL A 38 -1.01 8.68 8.37
N GLY A 39 -2.19 9.30 8.49
CA GLY A 39 -2.98 9.86 7.38
C GLY A 39 -2.26 10.72 6.32
N GLN A 40 -1.07 11.27 6.60
CA GLN A 40 -0.21 11.97 5.65
C GLN A 40 0.25 11.10 4.48
N VAL A 41 0.57 9.82 4.70
CA VAL A 41 1.05 8.91 3.64
C VAL A 41 -0.10 8.57 2.67
N ARG A 42 -1.31 8.32 3.16
CA ARG A 42 -2.53 8.16 2.35
C ARG A 42 -2.80 9.38 1.48
N ASP A 43 -2.54 10.57 2.01
CA ASP A 43 -2.73 11.82 1.27
C ASP A 43 -1.66 12.00 0.17
N VAL A 44 -0.42 11.54 0.40
CA VAL A 44 0.63 11.53 -0.64
C VAL A 44 0.36 10.47 -1.71
N LEU A 45 -0.06 9.25 -1.33
CA LEU A 45 -0.47 8.19 -2.28
C LEU A 45 -1.63 8.65 -3.18
N ARG A 46 -2.58 9.41 -2.61
CA ARG A 46 -3.69 9.99 -3.38
C ARG A 46 -3.23 11.08 -4.35
N THR A 47 -2.31 11.95 -3.89
CA THR A 47 -1.81 13.10 -4.67
C THR A 47 -0.84 12.68 -5.77
N ALA A 48 -0.04 11.65 -5.55
CA ALA A 48 0.98 11.18 -6.49
C ALA A 48 0.44 10.24 -7.58
N GLU A 49 -0.88 10.15 -7.72
CA GLU A 49 -1.57 9.30 -8.69
C GLU A 49 -1.23 7.80 -8.62
N ALA A 50 -0.78 7.28 -7.47
CA ALA A 50 -0.40 5.86 -7.30
C ALA A 50 -1.47 4.88 -7.78
N ARG A 51 -1.08 3.65 -8.15
CA ARG A 51 -2.02 2.58 -8.56
C ARG A 51 -3.17 2.40 -7.57
N THR A 52 -4.35 2.04 -8.09
CA THR A 52 -5.61 1.97 -7.32
C THR A 52 -5.50 0.98 -6.15
N GLU A 53 -4.70 -0.06 -6.33
CA GLU A 53 -4.39 -1.10 -5.35
C GLU A 53 -3.64 -0.53 -4.15
N LEU A 54 -2.64 0.33 -4.39
CA LEU A 54 -1.87 1.00 -3.34
C LEU A 54 -2.69 2.06 -2.60
N ARG A 55 -3.72 2.63 -3.24
CA ARG A 55 -4.66 3.53 -2.59
C ARG A 55 -5.57 2.81 -1.59
N ARG A 56 -5.70 1.48 -1.66
CA ARG A 56 -6.45 0.68 -0.68
C ARG A 56 -5.57 0.35 0.52
N VAL A 57 -5.46 1.32 1.41
CA VAL A 57 -4.78 1.14 2.69
C VAL A 57 -5.74 0.51 3.71
N CYS A 58 -5.34 -0.60 4.32
CA CYS A 58 -6.12 -1.25 5.36
C CYS A 58 -5.88 -0.60 6.73
N PRO A 59 -6.92 -0.42 7.56
CA PRO A 59 -6.80 0.27 8.85
C PRO A 59 -6.01 -0.55 9.90
N THR A 60 -5.94 -1.88 9.74
CA THR A 60 -5.16 -2.76 10.60
C THR A 60 -4.47 -3.83 9.78
N VAL A 61 -3.40 -4.43 10.33
CA VAL A 61 -2.79 -5.64 9.74
C VAL A 61 -3.83 -6.76 9.60
N ARG A 62 -4.69 -6.97 10.61
CA ARG A 62 -5.71 -8.02 10.52
C ARG A 62 -6.65 -7.80 9.32
N ALA A 63 -7.11 -6.57 9.10
CA ALA A 63 -7.97 -6.25 7.96
C ALA A 63 -7.28 -6.51 6.61
N ALA A 64 -5.97 -6.25 6.50
CA ALA A 64 -5.23 -6.56 5.28
C ALA A 64 -4.96 -8.06 5.10
N VAL A 65 -4.75 -8.83 6.18
CA VAL A 65 -4.71 -10.30 6.08
C VAL A 65 -6.05 -10.85 5.59
N ASP A 66 -7.15 -10.35 6.15
CA ASP A 66 -8.49 -10.78 5.74
C ASP A 66 -8.77 -10.38 4.28
N ALA A 67 -8.37 -9.18 3.85
CA ALA A 67 -8.45 -8.77 2.46
C ALA A 67 -7.63 -9.68 1.52
N ALA A 68 -6.41 -10.07 1.91
CA ALA A 68 -5.58 -11.00 1.14
C ALA A 68 -6.24 -12.38 0.97
N ARG A 69 -6.97 -12.84 1.98
CA ARG A 69 -7.68 -14.13 1.96
C ARG A 69 -8.99 -14.09 1.18
N THR A 70 -9.60 -12.91 1.08
CA THR A 70 -10.90 -12.71 0.42
C THR A 70 -10.73 -12.31 -1.04
N GLY A 71 -9.53 -11.89 -1.45
CA GLY A 71 -9.19 -11.52 -2.81
C GLY A 71 -8.82 -12.72 -3.68
N THR A 72 -9.82 -13.28 -4.37
CA THR A 72 -9.65 -13.79 -5.74
C THR A 72 -9.30 -12.62 -6.68
#